data_AF-A0A4W2CNS6-F1
#
_entry.id   AF-A0A4W2CNS6-F1
#
_cell.length_a   1.000
_cell.length_b   1.000
_cell.length_c   1.000
_cell.angle_alpha   90.00
_cell.angle_beta   90.00
_cell.angle_gamma   90.00
#
_symmetry.space_group_name_H-M   'P 1'
#
loop_
_entity.id
_entity.type
_entity.pdbx_description
1 polymer ?
#
loop_
_entity_poly.entity_id
_entity_poly.type
_entity_poly.pdbx_seq_one_letter_code
_entity_poly.pdbx_strand_id
1 'polypeptide(L)'
;MERLTLPPGGAAAVDEYLEYRRIVGEDDGGKLFTPEEYEEYKRKVLPMRLQNRLYVSWQSPTGMDCKLVGPETLCFCTHRYKQHKTDFETIPPQRPISLPCQVRGCPCRAYVYVPLNGTQPIRCRCKHFADQHSAAPGFVCNACSKCSGFHSCFTCACGQPAYAHDTVVETKQERLAQGKPVGQDVPYAAMGGLTGFSSLAEGYIRLDDSGIGAPSAEFLDSPVMAMDHPFLKAFQASSSSSPETLTVGTSSQVSSLRKPEEDDMAFFERRYQERSINRNKDIMKIGCSLSEVCPLANSVFGNLDPKKVSHILGYNYSIFSISFTDLRFYRFW
;
A
#
# COMPACT_ATOMS: atom_id res chain seq x y z
N MET A 1 -19.40 30.53 6.92
CA MET A 1 -19.49 29.83 5.62
C MET A 1 -20.84 30.13 5.05
N GLU A 2 -20.88 30.81 3.90
CA GLU A 2 -22.12 31.04 3.16
C GLU A 2 -22.59 29.71 2.57
N ARG A 3 -23.85 29.35 2.79
CA ARG A 3 -24.40 28.06 2.36
C ARG A 3 -24.82 28.21 0.91
N LEU A 4 -24.05 27.63 -0.02
CA LEU A 4 -24.42 27.58 -1.44
C LEU A 4 -25.74 26.82 -1.57
N THR A 5 -26.80 27.53 -1.98
CA THR A 5 -28.12 26.95 -2.25
C THR A 5 -28.30 26.83 -3.76
N LEU A 6 -28.66 25.63 -4.21
CA LEU A 6 -28.99 25.40 -5.62
C LEU A 6 -30.41 25.89 -5.91
N PRO A 7 -30.67 26.47 -7.09
CA PRO A 7 -32.03 26.77 -7.53
C PRO A 7 -32.85 25.47 -7.70
N PRO A 8 -34.19 25.56 -7.78
CA PRO A 8 -35.04 24.40 -8.07
C PRO A 8 -34.59 23.71 -9.37
N GLY A 9 -34.34 22.40 -9.34
CA GLY A 9 -33.79 21.65 -10.48
C GLY A 9 -32.26 21.74 -10.64
N GLY A 10 -31.58 22.56 -9.84
CA GLY A 10 -30.13 22.71 -9.89
C GLY A 10 -29.36 21.43 -9.56
N ALA A 11 -29.90 20.56 -8.70
CA ALA A 11 -29.30 19.26 -8.42
C ALA A 11 -29.28 18.35 -9.67
N ALA A 12 -30.40 18.27 -10.40
CA ALA A 12 -30.50 17.46 -11.61
C ALA A 12 -29.57 17.97 -12.72
N ALA A 13 -29.46 19.29 -12.88
CA ALA A 13 -28.52 19.90 -13.84
C ALA A 13 -27.05 19.60 -13.48
N VAL A 14 -26.71 19.57 -12.19
CA VAL A 14 -25.36 19.18 -11.73
C VAL A 14 -25.10 17.70 -12.04
N ASP A 15 -26.06 16.82 -11.77
CA ASP A 15 -25.93 15.39 -12.05
C ASP A 15 -25.76 15.11 -13.56
N GLU A 16 -26.54 15.79 -14.41
CA GLU A 16 -26.44 15.69 -15.87
C GLU A 16 -25.07 16.17 -16.36
N TYR A 17 -24.57 17.28 -15.83
CA TYR A 17 -23.23 17.78 -16.16
C TYR A 17 -22.11 16.82 -15.70
N LEU A 18 -22.27 16.19 -14.53
CA LEU A 18 -21.33 15.18 -14.05
C LEU A 18 -21.34 13.93 -14.93
N GLU A 19 -22.51 13.49 -15.37
CA GLU A 19 -22.64 12.37 -16.31
C GLU A 19 -22.00 12.71 -17.66
N TYR A 20 -22.29 13.89 -18.21
CA TYR A 20 -21.64 14.42 -19.41
C TYR A 20 -20.11 14.38 -19.26
N ARG A 21 -19.57 14.90 -18.15
CA ARG A 21 -18.12 14.92 -17.91
C ARG A 21 -17.51 13.53 -17.74
N ARG A 22 -18.26 12.53 -17.25
CA ARG A 22 -17.79 11.14 -17.15
C ARG A 22 -17.78 10.43 -18.50
N ILE A 23 -18.75 10.74 -19.37
CA ILE A 23 -18.86 10.14 -20.71
C ILE A 23 -17.93 10.84 -21.69
N VAL A 24 -17.90 12.16 -21.73
CA VAL A 24 -17.09 12.93 -22.68
C VAL A 24 -15.64 13.10 -22.20
N GLY A 25 -15.40 13.11 -20.89
CA GLY A 25 -14.05 13.24 -20.34
C GLY A 25 -13.46 14.63 -20.62
N GLU A 26 -12.41 14.67 -21.44
CA GLU A 26 -11.75 15.90 -21.92
C GLU A 26 -11.76 16.02 -23.45
N ASP A 27 -12.59 15.21 -24.14
CA ASP A 27 -12.68 15.18 -25.60
C ASP A 27 -13.37 16.42 -26.19
N ASP A 28 -14.04 17.21 -25.34
CA ASP A 28 -14.75 18.42 -25.72
C ASP A 28 -13.81 19.60 -26.05
N GLY A 29 -12.50 19.45 -25.79
CA GLY A 29 -11.50 20.47 -26.06
C GLY A 29 -11.75 21.79 -25.31
N GLY A 30 -12.54 21.74 -24.23
CA GLY A 30 -12.94 22.89 -23.44
C GLY A 30 -14.21 23.62 -23.91
N LYS A 31 -14.93 23.12 -24.93
CA LYS A 31 -16.23 23.66 -25.36
C LYS A 31 -17.32 22.59 -25.21
N LEU A 32 -18.33 22.89 -24.39
CA LEU A 32 -19.47 21.99 -24.18
C LEU A 32 -20.18 21.67 -25.49
N PHE A 33 -20.47 20.38 -25.71
CA PHE A 33 -21.26 19.94 -26.84
C PHE A 33 -22.70 20.43 -26.73
N THR A 34 -23.31 20.64 -27.89
CA THR A 34 -24.76 20.78 -27.99
C THR A 34 -25.44 19.44 -27.66
N PRO A 35 -26.72 19.45 -27.26
CA PRO A 35 -27.45 18.21 -26.98
C PRO A 35 -27.42 17.21 -28.15
N GLU A 36 -27.55 17.71 -29.39
CA GLU A 36 -27.50 16.90 -30.61
C GLU A 36 -26.12 16.26 -30.81
N GLU A 37 -25.04 17.04 -30.72
CA GLU A 37 -23.66 16.53 -30.80
C GLU A 37 -23.36 15.49 -29.72
N TYR A 38 -23.90 15.69 -28.50
CA TYR A 38 -23.72 14.75 -27.40
C TYR A 38 -24.44 13.40 -27.63
N GLU A 39 -25.64 13.41 -28.20
CA GLU A 39 -26.36 12.18 -28.56
C GLU A 39 -25.64 11.40 -29.68
N GLU A 40 -25.14 12.10 -30.69
CA GLU A 40 -24.33 11.48 -31.74
C GLU A 40 -23.04 10.89 -31.19
N TYR A 41 -22.36 11.61 -30.29
CA TYR A 41 -21.18 11.12 -29.59
C TYR A 41 -21.49 9.85 -28.80
N LYS A 42 -22.58 9.83 -28.01
CA LYS A 42 -23.04 8.64 -27.29
C LYS A 42 -23.28 7.46 -28.24
N ARG A 43 -23.99 7.67 -29.35
CA ARG A 43 -24.28 6.62 -30.32
C ARG A 43 -23.01 5.99 -30.91
N LYS A 44 -21.95 6.79 -31.12
CA LYS A 44 -20.67 6.31 -31.66
C LYS A 44 -19.80 5.64 -30.59
N VAL A 45 -19.66 6.27 -29.44
CA VAL A 45 -18.61 5.93 -28.45
C VAL A 45 -19.05 4.85 -27.48
N LEU A 46 -20.34 4.80 -27.11
CA LEU A 46 -20.84 3.81 -26.15
C LEU A 46 -20.62 2.37 -26.61
N PRO A 47 -21.01 1.95 -27.83
CA PRO A 47 -20.81 0.56 -28.26
C PRO A 47 -19.32 0.20 -28.34
N MET A 48 -18.50 1.14 -28.84
CA MET A 48 -17.05 0.96 -28.94
C MET A 48 -16.41 0.75 -27.56
N ARG A 49 -16.78 1.56 -26.56
CA ARG A 49 -16.23 1.43 -25.19
C ARG A 49 -16.69 0.16 -24.50
N LEU A 50 -17.93 -0.26 -24.69
CA LEU A 50 -18.43 -1.52 -24.13
C LEU A 50 -17.66 -2.73 -24.67
N GLN A 51 -17.34 -2.72 -25.97
CA GLN A 51 -16.64 -3.83 -26.63
C GLN A 51 -15.11 -3.80 -26.41
N ASN A 52 -14.49 -2.63 -26.58
CA ASN A 52 -13.03 -2.46 -26.63
C ASN A 52 -12.46 -1.81 -25.37
N ARG A 53 -13.14 -1.96 -24.22
CA ARG A 53 -12.63 -1.48 -22.94
C ARG A 53 -11.25 -2.08 -22.63
N LEU A 54 -10.30 -1.21 -22.33
CA LEU A 54 -8.97 -1.59 -21.86
C LEU A 54 -8.90 -1.58 -20.34
N TYR A 55 -8.35 -2.65 -19.78
CA TYR A 55 -8.07 -2.82 -18.36
C TYR A 55 -6.59 -2.55 -18.13
N VAL A 56 -6.29 -1.53 -17.31
CA VAL A 56 -4.91 -1.14 -17.02
C VAL A 56 -4.64 -1.37 -15.55
N SER A 57 -3.62 -2.17 -15.26
CA SER A 57 -3.18 -2.47 -13.91
C SER A 57 -1.66 -2.40 -13.81
N TRP A 58 -1.19 -2.06 -12.61
CA TRP A 58 0.21 -2.13 -12.25
C TRP A 58 0.45 -3.44 -11.52
N GLN A 59 1.12 -4.37 -12.20
CA GLN A 59 1.20 -5.76 -11.78
C GLN A 59 2.56 -6.07 -11.15
N SER A 60 2.55 -6.84 -10.07
CA SER A 60 3.77 -7.43 -9.51
C SER A 60 4.25 -8.59 -10.41
N PRO A 61 5.52 -9.01 -10.28
CA PRO A 61 6.01 -10.21 -10.96
C PRO A 61 5.29 -11.49 -10.53
N THR A 62 4.56 -11.46 -9.41
CA THR A 62 3.72 -12.56 -8.93
C THR A 62 2.33 -12.59 -9.59
N GLY A 63 2.02 -11.66 -10.50
CA GLY A 63 0.73 -11.58 -11.20
C GLY A 63 -0.36 -10.83 -10.43
N MET A 64 -0.06 -10.26 -9.27
CA MET A 64 -1.00 -9.48 -8.47
C MET A 64 -1.16 -8.07 -9.02
N ASP A 65 -2.40 -7.62 -9.20
CA ASP A 65 -2.71 -6.24 -9.55
C ASP A 65 -2.55 -5.32 -8.32
N CYS A 66 -1.34 -4.82 -8.11
CA CYS A 66 -1.01 -3.98 -6.95
C CYS A 66 -1.70 -2.61 -7.00
N LYS A 67 -1.97 -2.09 -8.19
CA LYS A 67 -2.79 -0.89 -8.39
C LYS A 67 -3.65 -1.03 -9.64
N LEU A 68 -4.92 -0.67 -9.55
CA LEU A 68 -5.74 -0.44 -10.74
C LEU A 68 -5.71 1.03 -11.13
N VAL A 69 -5.51 1.25 -12.42
CA VAL A 69 -5.48 2.57 -13.03
C VAL A 69 -6.90 3.02 -13.29
N GLY A 70 -7.21 4.25 -12.88
CA GLY A 70 -8.50 4.90 -13.08
C GLY A 70 -8.36 6.19 -13.88
N PRO A 71 -9.47 6.88 -14.19
CA PRO A 71 -9.44 8.06 -15.05
C PRO A 71 -8.57 9.20 -14.49
N GLU A 72 -8.52 9.33 -13.16
CA GLU A 72 -7.80 10.38 -12.46
C GLU A 72 -6.38 9.97 -12.02
N THR A 73 -5.95 8.72 -12.23
CA THR A 73 -4.61 8.28 -11.85
C THR A 73 -3.56 8.86 -12.79
N LEU A 74 -2.47 9.37 -12.21
CA LEU A 74 -1.41 10.05 -12.94
C LEU A 74 -0.51 9.06 -13.68
N CYS A 75 -0.10 9.46 -14.87
CA CYS A 75 0.98 8.85 -15.63
C CYS A 75 2.33 9.44 -15.20
N PHE A 76 3.42 8.79 -15.58
CA PHE A 76 4.79 9.30 -15.50
C PHE A 76 4.93 10.73 -16.05
N CYS A 77 4.20 11.05 -17.13
CA CYS A 77 4.21 12.37 -17.73
C CYS A 77 3.43 13.44 -16.93
N THR A 78 2.95 13.10 -15.72
CA THR A 78 2.13 13.93 -14.83
C THR A 78 0.71 14.24 -15.32
N HIS A 79 0.32 13.74 -16.49
CA HIS A 79 -1.04 13.82 -17.00
C HIS A 79 -1.88 12.62 -16.55
N ARG A 80 -3.21 12.82 -16.51
CA ARG A 80 -4.16 11.82 -16.04
C ARG A 80 -4.39 10.73 -17.10
N TYR A 81 -4.82 9.55 -16.68
CA TYR A 81 -5.12 8.44 -17.60
C TYR A 81 -6.18 8.82 -18.65
N LYS A 82 -7.20 9.60 -18.27
CA LYS A 82 -8.22 10.12 -19.21
C LYS A 82 -7.67 11.04 -20.31
N GLN A 83 -6.46 11.56 -20.15
CA GLN A 83 -5.77 12.41 -21.13
C GLN A 83 -4.88 11.59 -22.08
N HIS A 84 -4.91 10.26 -21.97
CA HIS A 84 -4.23 9.35 -22.88
C HIS A 84 -5.24 8.71 -23.83
N LYS A 85 -4.76 8.27 -25.00
CA LYS A 85 -5.60 7.54 -25.96
C LYS A 85 -5.99 6.19 -25.37
N THR A 86 -7.21 6.10 -24.86
CA THR A 86 -7.78 4.87 -24.27
C THR A 86 -8.81 4.20 -25.16
N ASP A 87 -9.43 4.98 -26.06
CA ASP A 87 -10.47 4.52 -26.97
C ASP A 87 -9.86 4.07 -28.32
N PHE A 88 -10.19 2.84 -28.72
CA PHE A 88 -9.77 2.22 -29.98
C PHE A 88 -10.98 1.59 -30.68
N GLU A 89 -11.13 1.85 -31.98
CA GLU A 89 -12.16 1.19 -32.81
C GLU A 89 -11.83 -0.29 -33.03
N THR A 90 -10.55 -0.60 -33.25
CA THR A 90 -10.00 -1.96 -33.30
C THR A 90 -8.77 -2.02 -32.41
N ILE A 91 -8.74 -2.99 -31.50
CA ILE A 91 -7.61 -3.16 -30.58
C ILE A 91 -6.38 -3.60 -31.38
N PRO A 92 -5.23 -2.91 -31.26
CA PRO A 92 -4.02 -3.30 -31.97
C PRO A 92 -3.52 -4.68 -31.48
N PRO A 93 -3.07 -5.57 -32.39
CA PRO A 93 -2.59 -6.89 -32.01
C PRO A 93 -1.21 -6.87 -31.36
N GLN A 94 -0.44 -5.78 -31.56
CA GLN A 94 0.90 -5.64 -30.99
C GLN A 94 0.82 -5.34 -29.48
N ARG A 95 1.54 -6.13 -28.69
CA ARG A 95 1.68 -5.97 -27.24
C ARG A 95 3.07 -5.41 -26.89
N PRO A 96 3.19 -4.51 -25.91
CA PRO A 96 2.13 -3.87 -25.12
C PRO A 96 1.33 -2.81 -25.93
N ILE A 97 0.04 -2.63 -25.60
CA ILE A 97 -0.82 -1.62 -26.25
C ILE A 97 -0.32 -0.22 -25.87
N SER A 98 0.07 0.56 -26.86
CA SER A 98 0.56 1.93 -26.64
C SER A 98 -0.59 2.89 -26.39
N LEU A 99 -0.55 3.56 -25.24
CA LEU A 99 -1.50 4.59 -24.83
C LEU A 99 -0.80 5.96 -24.83
N PRO A 100 -0.64 6.63 -25.99
CA PRO A 100 0.02 7.94 -26.07
C PRO A 100 -0.78 9.03 -25.38
N CYS A 101 -0.10 10.02 -24.81
CA CYS A 101 -0.74 11.20 -24.22
C CYS A 101 -1.28 12.12 -25.33
N GLN A 102 -2.50 12.64 -25.15
CA GLN A 102 -3.16 13.55 -26.09
C GLN A 102 -2.95 15.04 -25.76
N VAL A 103 -2.32 15.34 -24.62
CA VAL A 103 -1.99 16.71 -24.24
C VAL A 103 -0.96 17.30 -25.22
N ARG A 104 -1.27 18.48 -25.76
CA ARG A 104 -0.45 19.16 -26.77
C ARG A 104 0.98 19.36 -26.24
N GLY A 105 1.96 18.87 -27.00
CA GLY A 105 3.39 19.03 -26.67
C GLY A 105 3.95 17.99 -25.69
N CYS A 106 3.16 17.01 -25.23
CA CYS A 106 3.67 15.95 -24.35
C CYS A 106 4.41 14.87 -25.16
N PRO A 107 5.67 14.50 -24.83
CA PRO A 107 6.44 13.47 -25.55
C PRO A 107 6.09 12.02 -25.15
N CYS A 108 5.09 11.84 -24.28
CA CYS A 108 4.70 10.55 -23.72
C CYS A 108 4.03 9.64 -24.77
N ARG A 109 4.61 8.46 -25.00
CA ARG A 109 4.12 7.48 -26.00
C ARG A 109 3.30 6.33 -25.42
N ALA A 110 3.41 6.07 -24.12
CA ALA A 110 2.70 5.00 -23.45
C ALA A 110 2.39 5.42 -22.01
N TYR A 111 1.23 5.02 -21.51
CA TYR A 111 0.86 5.22 -20.12
C TYR A 111 1.72 4.35 -19.21
N VAL A 112 2.38 4.98 -18.24
CA VAL A 112 3.20 4.29 -17.23
C VAL A 112 2.81 4.82 -15.87
N TYR A 113 2.39 3.92 -14.99
CA TYR A 113 2.04 4.26 -13.61
C TYR A 113 3.30 4.37 -12.74
N VAL A 114 3.35 5.40 -11.89
CA VAL A 114 4.39 5.57 -10.88
C VAL A 114 3.73 5.56 -9.50
N PRO A 115 4.11 4.62 -8.61
CA PRO A 115 3.51 4.56 -7.28
C PRO A 115 3.89 5.77 -6.43
N LEU A 116 3.03 6.08 -5.47
CA LEU A 116 3.25 7.11 -4.46
C LEU A 116 3.41 6.44 -3.09
N ASN A 117 4.19 7.05 -2.20
CA ASN A 117 4.24 6.67 -0.81
C ASN A 117 3.20 7.50 -0.04
N GLY A 118 1.95 7.04 -0.06
CA GLY A 118 0.81 7.85 0.38
C GLY A 118 0.64 9.08 -0.51
N THR A 119 0.88 10.27 0.02
CA THR A 119 0.85 11.52 -0.76
C THR A 119 2.20 11.95 -1.30
N GLN A 120 3.28 11.24 -0.94
CA GLN A 120 4.64 11.65 -1.27
C GLN A 120 5.13 10.98 -2.56
N PRO A 121 5.72 11.73 -3.51
CA PRO A 121 6.33 11.14 -4.69
C PRO A 121 7.56 10.32 -4.32
N ILE A 122 7.71 9.16 -4.97
CA ILE A 122 8.89 8.32 -4.78
C ILE A 122 10.08 8.85 -5.56
N ARG A 123 11.28 8.49 -5.10
CA ARG A 123 12.54 8.89 -5.72
C ARG A 123 13.10 7.80 -6.60
N CYS A 124 13.78 8.21 -7.66
CA CYS A 124 14.66 7.36 -8.44
C CYS A 124 15.94 7.03 -7.65
N ARG A 125 16.71 6.02 -8.09
CA ARG A 125 18.07 5.70 -7.61
C ARG A 125 19.01 6.91 -7.65
N CYS A 126 18.80 7.84 -8.59
CA CYS A 126 19.54 9.11 -8.66
C CYS A 126 19.08 10.18 -7.65
N LYS A 127 18.15 9.86 -6.73
CA LYS A 127 17.55 10.72 -5.70
C LYS A 127 16.60 11.82 -6.20
N HIS A 128 16.48 11.98 -7.51
CA HIS A 128 15.52 12.87 -8.15
C HIS A 128 14.13 12.24 -8.24
N PHE A 129 13.10 13.09 -8.33
CA PHE A 129 11.70 12.68 -8.46
C PHE A 129 11.34 12.34 -9.92
N ALA A 130 10.18 11.73 -10.14
CA ALA A 130 9.74 11.31 -11.48
C ALA A 130 9.53 12.49 -12.46
N ASP A 131 9.05 13.62 -11.96
CA ASP A 131 8.89 14.89 -12.70
C ASP A 131 10.22 15.48 -13.22
N GLN A 132 11.34 15.16 -12.57
CA GLN A 132 12.69 15.57 -12.99
C GLN A 132 13.29 14.64 -14.06
N HIS A 133 12.50 13.69 -14.58
CA HIS A 133 12.88 12.81 -15.68
C HIS A 133 12.01 13.13 -16.90
N SER A 134 12.56 12.92 -18.08
CA SER A 134 11.83 13.12 -19.34
C SER A 134 10.71 12.07 -19.48
N ALA A 135 9.53 12.50 -19.91
CA ALA A 135 8.43 11.59 -20.25
C ALA A 135 8.63 10.85 -21.59
N ALA A 136 9.71 11.16 -22.32
CA ALA A 136 10.10 10.43 -23.51
C ALA A 136 10.54 8.99 -23.16
N PRO A 137 10.45 8.04 -24.11
CA PRO A 137 10.95 6.68 -23.92
C PRO A 137 12.40 6.68 -23.39
N GLY A 138 12.65 5.87 -22.36
CA GLY A 138 13.93 5.80 -21.67
C GLY A 138 13.96 6.57 -20.35
N PHE A 139 13.02 7.48 -20.10
CA PHE A 139 12.83 8.14 -18.80
C PHE A 139 14.12 8.75 -18.22
N VAL A 140 14.95 9.36 -19.07
CA VAL A 140 16.25 9.90 -18.68
C VAL A 140 16.11 11.06 -17.69
N CYS A 141 17.02 11.16 -16.73
CA CYS A 141 16.99 12.26 -15.76
C CYS A 141 17.51 13.55 -16.40
N ASN A 142 16.78 14.64 -16.23
CA ASN A 142 17.21 15.95 -16.74
C ASN A 142 18.18 16.65 -15.77
N ALA A 143 18.20 16.23 -14.50
CA ALA A 143 19.01 16.84 -13.45
C ALA A 143 20.40 16.21 -13.28
N CYS A 144 20.62 14.99 -13.78
CA CYS A 144 21.92 14.30 -13.65
C CYS A 144 22.26 13.44 -14.87
N SER A 145 23.55 13.35 -15.19
CA SER A 145 24.06 12.66 -16.38
C SER A 145 24.26 11.15 -16.22
N LYS A 146 24.27 10.64 -14.99
CA LYS A 146 24.54 9.21 -14.69
C LYS A 146 23.28 8.34 -14.63
N CYS A 147 22.10 8.94 -14.72
CA CYS A 147 20.83 8.22 -14.65
C CYS A 147 20.37 7.85 -16.07
N SER A 148 20.35 6.55 -16.37
CA SER A 148 19.90 6.02 -17.66
C SER A 148 18.38 5.92 -17.78
N GLY A 149 17.64 6.05 -16.68
CA GLY A 149 16.19 5.93 -16.66
C GLY A 149 15.61 5.95 -15.24
N PHE A 150 14.35 6.33 -15.11
CA PHE A 150 13.67 6.30 -13.82
C PHE A 150 13.59 4.88 -13.27
N HIS A 151 14.17 4.70 -12.08
CA HIS A 151 14.23 3.42 -11.42
C HIS A 151 14.11 3.62 -9.91
N SER A 152 13.00 3.23 -9.29
CA SER A 152 12.78 3.39 -7.85
C SER A 152 12.90 2.07 -7.10
N CYS A 153 13.66 2.06 -5.99
CA CYS A 153 13.73 0.92 -5.07
C CYS A 153 12.62 0.97 -3.99
N PHE A 154 11.57 1.77 -4.18
CA PHE A 154 10.42 1.80 -3.29
C PHE A 154 9.79 0.41 -3.18
N THR A 155 9.55 -0.06 -1.95
CA THR A 155 8.90 -1.34 -1.70
C THR A 155 7.39 -1.16 -1.76
N CYS A 156 6.74 -1.82 -2.71
CA CYS A 156 5.28 -1.86 -2.75
C CYS A 156 4.72 -2.62 -1.55
N ALA A 157 3.46 -2.39 -1.20
CA ALA A 157 2.72 -3.18 -0.22
C ALA A 157 2.75 -4.69 -0.55
N CYS A 158 2.94 -5.07 -1.82
CA CYS A 158 3.08 -6.48 -2.21
C CYS A 158 4.40 -7.14 -1.73
N GLY A 159 5.33 -6.35 -1.20
CA GLY A 159 6.68 -6.77 -0.78
C GLY A 159 7.74 -6.69 -1.89
N GLN A 160 7.33 -6.51 -3.15
CA GLN A 160 8.23 -6.37 -4.29
C GLN A 160 8.60 -4.90 -4.55
N PRO A 161 9.78 -4.62 -5.10
CA PRO A 161 10.18 -3.26 -5.41
C PRO A 161 9.43 -2.71 -6.63
N ALA A 162 9.24 -1.40 -6.69
CA ALA A 162 8.44 -0.74 -7.72
C ALA A 162 8.95 -0.98 -9.14
N TYR A 163 10.26 -1.09 -9.34
CA TYR A 163 10.85 -1.36 -10.66
C TYR A 163 10.56 -2.77 -11.20
N ALA A 164 10.18 -3.71 -10.34
CA ALA A 164 9.84 -5.07 -10.75
C ALA A 164 8.38 -5.17 -11.24
N HIS A 165 7.62 -4.08 -11.14
CA HIS A 165 6.24 -4.05 -11.58
C HIS A 165 6.12 -3.41 -12.95
N ASP A 166 5.23 -3.96 -13.75
CA ASP A 166 4.93 -3.46 -15.08
C ASP A 166 3.51 -2.87 -15.14
N THR A 167 3.36 -1.82 -15.94
CA THR A 167 2.02 -1.30 -16.28
C THR A 167 1.50 -2.14 -17.45
N VAL A 168 0.55 -3.02 -17.16
CA VAL A 168 -0.02 -3.95 -18.13
C VAL A 168 -1.36 -3.43 -18.62
N VAL A 169 -1.55 -3.46 -19.94
CA VAL A 169 -2.80 -3.10 -20.62
C VAL A 169 -3.39 -4.38 -21.21
N GLU A 170 -4.58 -4.75 -20.75
CA GLU A 170 -5.28 -6.00 -21.06
C GLU A 170 -6.64 -5.73 -21.68
N THR A 171 -7.11 -6.65 -22.52
CA THR A 171 -8.49 -6.65 -23.00
C THR A 171 -9.39 -7.43 -22.04
N LYS A 172 -10.71 -7.23 -22.16
CA LYS A 172 -11.70 -8.02 -21.41
C LYS A 172 -11.47 -9.53 -21.53
N GLN A 173 -11.18 -10.01 -22.74
CA GLN A 173 -10.98 -11.44 -23.01
C GLN A 173 -9.72 -11.99 -22.32
N GLU A 174 -8.61 -11.25 -22.38
CA GLU A 174 -7.37 -11.66 -21.71
C GLU A 174 -7.52 -11.71 -20.21
N ARG A 175 -8.25 -10.75 -19.65
CA ARG A 175 -8.47 -10.67 -18.22
C ARG A 175 -9.35 -11.81 -17.71
N LEU A 176 -10.40 -12.17 -18.46
CA LEU A 176 -11.20 -13.37 -18.20
C LEU A 176 -10.37 -14.66 -18.32
N ALA A 177 -9.49 -14.75 -19.33
CA ALA A 177 -8.62 -15.91 -19.51
C ALA A 177 -7.63 -16.09 -18.34
N GLN A 178 -7.22 -14.99 -17.70
CA GLN A 178 -6.41 -15.00 -16.48
C GLN A 178 -7.25 -15.21 -15.20
N GLY A 179 -8.57 -15.37 -15.30
CA GLY A 179 -9.46 -15.48 -14.13
C GLY A 179 -9.60 -14.17 -13.32
N LYS A 180 -9.22 -13.03 -13.91
CA LYS A 180 -9.27 -11.72 -13.24
C LYS A 180 -10.66 -11.06 -13.39
N PRO A 181 -11.05 -10.24 -12.42
CA PRO A 181 -12.34 -9.55 -12.41
C PRO A 181 -12.40 -8.49 -13.51
N VAL A 182 -13.57 -8.41 -14.15
CA VAL A 182 -13.87 -7.51 -15.27
C VAL A 182 -14.94 -6.47 -14.91
N GLY A 183 -15.72 -6.72 -13.85
CA GLY A 183 -16.76 -5.82 -13.36
C GLY A 183 -17.93 -5.65 -14.32
N GLN A 184 -18.82 -4.71 -14.00
CA GLN A 184 -19.90 -4.31 -14.91
C GLN A 184 -19.35 -3.43 -16.04
N ASP A 185 -19.89 -3.62 -17.25
CA ASP A 185 -19.58 -2.76 -18.37
C ASP A 185 -20.20 -1.37 -18.16
N VAL A 186 -19.35 -0.35 -18.23
CA VAL A 186 -19.73 1.04 -17.98
C VAL A 186 -19.34 1.93 -19.16
N PRO A 187 -20.15 2.96 -19.47
CA PRO A 187 -19.97 3.81 -20.64
C PRO A 187 -18.91 4.92 -20.49
N TYR A 188 -18.27 5.01 -19.32
CA TYR A 188 -17.43 6.15 -18.96
C TYR A 188 -16.04 6.10 -19.64
N ALA A 189 -15.50 7.29 -19.91
CA ALA A 189 -14.20 7.45 -20.52
C ALA A 189 -13.09 6.98 -19.58
N ALA A 190 -12.11 6.25 -20.14
CA ALA A 190 -10.87 5.89 -19.44
C ALA A 190 -11.06 5.25 -18.06
N MET A 191 -12.04 4.35 -17.91
CA MET A 191 -12.25 3.61 -16.65
C MET A 191 -11.05 2.75 -16.24
N GLY A 192 -10.23 2.35 -17.22
CA GLY A 192 -9.03 1.56 -16.99
C GLY A 192 -9.35 0.25 -16.27
N GLY A 193 -8.57 -0.05 -15.24
CA GLY A 193 -8.69 -1.28 -14.46
C GLY A 193 -9.85 -1.31 -13.46
N LEU A 194 -10.56 -0.20 -13.20
CA LEU A 194 -11.56 -0.12 -12.13
C LEU A 194 -12.81 -0.96 -12.40
N THR A 195 -13.05 -1.99 -11.59
CA THR A 195 -14.20 -2.92 -11.75
C THR A 195 -15.28 -2.75 -10.68
N GLY A 196 -14.97 -2.10 -9.56
CA GLY A 196 -15.89 -1.86 -8.44
C GLY A 196 -15.26 -1.00 -7.35
N PHE A 197 -15.92 -0.85 -6.21
CA PHE A 197 -15.41 -0.03 -5.10
C PHE A 197 -14.08 -0.54 -4.54
N SER A 198 -13.93 -1.86 -4.41
CA SER A 198 -12.68 -2.48 -3.94
C SER A 198 -11.49 -2.25 -4.87
N SER A 199 -11.73 -1.94 -6.15
CA SER A 199 -10.66 -1.57 -7.09
C SER A 199 -9.90 -0.32 -6.69
N LEU A 200 -10.45 0.50 -5.79
CA LEU A 200 -9.78 1.68 -5.25
C LEU A 200 -8.71 1.33 -4.20
N ALA A 201 -8.83 0.15 -3.56
CA ALA A 201 -7.84 -0.33 -2.62
C ALA A 201 -6.56 -0.77 -3.34
N GLU A 202 -5.42 -0.61 -2.65
CA GLU A 202 -4.10 -0.94 -3.19
C GLU A 202 -3.55 -2.25 -2.58
N GLY A 203 -2.82 -3.00 -3.39
CA GLY A 203 -2.10 -4.22 -2.99
C GLY A 203 -2.99 -5.25 -2.29
N TYR A 204 -2.45 -5.85 -1.23
CA TYR A 204 -3.12 -6.89 -0.44
C TYR A 204 -4.35 -6.42 0.34
N ILE A 205 -4.69 -5.12 0.36
CA ILE A 205 -5.94 -4.68 1.01
C ILE A 205 -7.16 -5.11 0.17
N ARG A 206 -6.93 -5.45 -1.10
CA ARG A 206 -7.95 -5.85 -2.08
C ARG A 206 -8.24 -7.35 -2.09
N LEU A 207 -8.32 -7.99 -0.92
CA LEU A 207 -8.56 -9.44 -0.79
C LEU A 207 -10.01 -9.87 -1.09
N ASP A 208 -10.83 -9.03 -1.71
CA ASP A 208 -12.19 -9.43 -2.11
C ASP A 208 -12.18 -10.13 -3.47
N ASP A 209 -13.21 -10.94 -3.72
CA ASP A 209 -13.37 -11.71 -4.97
C ASP A 209 -13.35 -10.83 -6.24
N SER A 210 -13.56 -9.51 -6.08
CA SER A 210 -13.45 -8.52 -7.15
C SER A 210 -12.02 -8.04 -7.41
N GLY A 211 -10.99 -8.67 -6.82
CA GLY A 211 -9.59 -8.21 -6.86
C GLY A 211 -8.47 -9.25 -6.96
N ILE A 212 -8.80 -10.53 -7.14
CA ILE A 212 -8.00 -11.76 -6.90
C ILE A 212 -8.31 -12.26 -5.48
N GLY A 213 -9.40 -13.02 -5.38
CA GLY A 213 -9.87 -13.61 -4.14
C GLY A 213 -8.87 -14.64 -3.63
N ALA A 214 -8.21 -14.31 -2.51
CA ALA A 214 -7.31 -15.13 -1.72
C ALA A 214 -6.10 -15.75 -2.47
N PRO A 215 -4.94 -15.91 -1.81
CA PRO A 215 -4.02 -16.95 -2.24
C PRO A 215 -4.78 -18.28 -2.33
N SER A 216 -4.41 -19.18 -3.26
CA SER A 216 -5.08 -20.47 -3.39
C SER A 216 -5.17 -21.16 -2.02
N ALA A 217 -6.21 -21.96 -1.78
CA ALA A 217 -6.29 -22.76 -0.56
C ALA A 217 -4.97 -23.53 -0.34
N GLU A 218 -4.37 -24.01 -1.42
CA GLU A 218 -3.05 -24.64 -1.44
C GLU A 218 -1.90 -23.75 -0.92
N PHE A 219 -1.91 -22.43 -1.20
CA PHE A 219 -0.94 -21.46 -0.66
C PHE A 219 -1.21 -21.13 0.81
N LEU A 220 -2.48 -21.03 1.21
CA LEU A 220 -2.86 -20.78 2.61
C LEU A 220 -2.63 -22.02 3.50
N ASP A 221 -2.82 -23.20 2.93
CA ASP A 221 -2.61 -24.52 3.55
C ASP A 221 -1.17 -25.01 3.39
N SER A 222 -0.31 -24.21 2.72
CA SER A 222 1.12 -24.52 2.60
C SER A 222 1.77 -24.54 3.98
N PRO A 223 2.62 -25.54 4.29
CA PRO A 223 3.39 -25.54 5.51
C PRO A 223 4.26 -24.28 5.57
N VAL A 224 4.16 -23.53 6.68
CA VAL A 224 4.95 -22.31 6.89
C VAL A 224 6.43 -22.67 6.80
N MET A 225 7.13 -22.10 5.83
CA MET A 225 8.55 -22.32 5.61
C MET A 225 9.39 -21.48 6.58
N ALA A 226 10.66 -21.87 6.77
CA ALA A 226 11.60 -21.13 7.63
C ALA A 226 11.80 -19.66 7.20
N MET A 227 11.50 -19.34 5.93
CA MET A 227 11.59 -18.02 5.31
C MET A 227 10.33 -17.15 5.49
N ASP A 228 9.24 -17.70 6.04
CA ASP A 228 7.99 -16.96 6.18
C ASP A 228 7.98 -16.01 7.37
N HIS A 229 7.10 -15.01 7.28
CA HIS A 229 7.00 -13.91 8.22
C HIS A 229 6.74 -14.42 9.65
N PRO A 230 7.42 -13.89 10.69
CA PRO A 230 7.29 -14.36 12.08
C PRO A 230 5.86 -14.38 12.62
N PHE A 231 4.98 -13.52 12.06
CA PHE A 231 3.56 -13.49 12.38
C PHE A 231 2.86 -14.82 12.04
N LEU A 232 3.11 -15.41 10.87
CA LEU A 232 2.47 -16.66 10.44
C LEU A 232 2.94 -17.85 11.28
N LYS A 233 4.22 -17.88 11.67
CA LYS A 233 4.80 -18.91 12.55
C LYS A 233 4.13 -18.96 13.94
N ALA A 234 3.60 -17.84 14.42
CA ALA A 234 3.01 -17.77 15.76
C ALA A 234 1.61 -18.42 15.85
N PHE A 235 0.87 -18.51 14.74
CA PHE A 235 -0.50 -19.04 14.73
C PHE A 235 -0.60 -20.54 14.47
N GLN A 236 0.40 -21.17 13.84
CA GLN A 236 0.37 -22.60 13.52
C GLN A 236 0.66 -23.50 14.74
N ALA A 237 1.30 -22.97 15.78
CA ALA A 237 1.59 -23.71 17.01
C ALA A 237 0.32 -24.09 17.81
N SER A 238 -0.85 -23.56 17.45
CA SER A 238 -2.10 -23.76 18.19
C SER A 238 -2.98 -24.91 17.67
N SER A 239 -2.65 -25.51 16.52
CA SER A 239 -3.57 -26.44 15.82
C SER A 239 -3.12 -27.91 15.83
N SER A 240 -2.05 -28.28 16.53
CA SER A 240 -1.60 -29.67 16.60
C SER A 240 -1.14 -30.08 18.01
N SER A 241 -2.09 -30.29 18.92
CA SER A 241 -1.83 -31.13 20.09
C SER A 241 -3.11 -31.80 20.59
N SER A 242 -3.32 -33.04 20.18
CA SER A 242 -4.10 -34.03 20.94
C SER A 242 -3.31 -34.46 22.20
N PRO A 243 -3.99 -34.95 23.26
CA PRO A 243 -3.43 -34.95 24.60
C PRO A 243 -2.73 -36.27 24.93
N GLU A 244 -1.39 -36.30 24.96
CA GLU A 244 -0.66 -37.36 25.67
C GLU A 244 0.56 -36.81 26.43
N THR A 245 0.46 -36.97 27.75
CA THR A 245 1.52 -37.26 28.73
C THR A 245 2.64 -36.24 28.98
N LEU A 246 2.56 -35.67 30.19
CA LEU A 246 3.58 -34.89 30.89
C LEU A 246 4.94 -35.61 30.98
N THR A 247 6.00 -34.98 30.46
CA THR A 247 7.36 -35.08 31.04
C THR A 247 8.08 -33.73 30.99
N VAL A 248 8.16 -33.09 32.16
CA VAL A 248 9.25 -32.27 32.72
C VAL A 248 10.13 -31.48 31.75
N GLY A 249 9.97 -30.15 31.75
CA GLY A 249 11.03 -29.21 31.38
C GLY A 249 10.55 -27.90 30.76
N THR A 250 10.97 -26.78 31.34
CA THR A 250 10.92 -25.41 30.77
C THR A 250 9.68 -24.57 31.10
N SER A 251 9.74 -23.93 32.28
CA SER A 251 8.86 -22.90 32.86
C SER A 251 8.53 -21.69 31.95
N SER A 252 9.25 -21.49 30.84
CA SER A 252 9.12 -20.31 29.97
C SER A 252 7.96 -20.35 28.98
N GLN A 253 7.31 -21.51 28.76
CA GLN A 253 6.25 -21.63 27.74
C GLN A 253 4.82 -21.41 28.25
N VAL A 254 4.62 -21.40 29.57
CA VAL A 254 3.27 -21.30 30.16
C VAL A 254 2.69 -19.88 30.05
N SER A 255 3.53 -18.84 29.94
CA SER A 255 3.03 -17.44 29.97
C SER A 255 2.38 -16.98 28.66
N SER A 256 2.68 -17.65 27.53
CA SER A 256 2.10 -17.30 26.22
C SER A 256 0.70 -17.86 25.99
N LEU A 257 0.21 -18.74 26.86
CA LEU A 257 -1.12 -19.30 26.77
C LEU A 257 -2.16 -18.30 27.31
N ARG A 258 -3.26 -18.18 26.58
CA ARG A 258 -4.42 -17.39 26.98
C ARG A 258 -5.11 -18.10 28.15
N LYS A 259 -5.44 -17.38 29.21
CA LYS A 259 -6.17 -17.97 30.33
C LYS A 259 -7.65 -18.18 29.93
N PRO A 260 -8.33 -19.24 30.40
CA PRO A 260 -9.67 -19.62 29.92
C PRO A 260 -10.77 -18.56 30.08
N GLU A 261 -10.57 -17.54 30.94
CA GLU A 261 -11.55 -16.48 31.23
C GLU A 261 -10.99 -15.06 30.98
N GLU A 262 -9.87 -14.93 30.27
CA GLU A 262 -9.19 -13.64 30.08
C GLU A 262 -9.69 -12.90 28.83
N ASP A 263 -10.26 -11.72 29.07
CA ASP A 263 -10.66 -10.74 28.03
C ASP A 263 -9.45 -10.35 27.16
N ASP A 264 -9.68 -10.08 25.87
CA ASP A 264 -8.64 -9.78 24.88
C ASP A 264 -7.74 -8.63 25.34
N MET A 265 -8.33 -7.59 25.93
CA MET A 265 -7.60 -6.42 26.41
C MET A 265 -6.66 -6.77 27.58
N ALA A 266 -7.11 -7.62 28.52
CA ALA A 266 -6.33 -8.07 29.66
C ALA A 266 -5.15 -8.96 29.22
N PHE A 267 -5.35 -9.81 28.21
CA PHE A 267 -4.30 -10.66 27.64
C PHE A 267 -3.16 -9.82 27.03
N PHE A 268 -3.50 -8.81 26.22
CA PHE A 268 -2.48 -7.96 25.60
C PHE A 268 -1.73 -7.10 26.63
N GLU A 269 -2.42 -6.58 27.64
CA GLU A 269 -1.81 -5.79 28.71
C GLU A 269 -0.83 -6.63 29.55
N ARG A 270 -1.23 -7.84 29.95
CA ARG A 270 -0.35 -8.80 30.64
C ARG A 270 0.91 -9.09 29.83
N ARG A 271 0.77 -9.34 28.53
CA ARG A 271 1.90 -9.63 27.63
C ARG A 271 2.82 -8.43 27.41
N TYR A 272 2.28 -7.21 27.49
CA TYR A 272 3.07 -5.98 27.42
C TYR A 272 3.89 -5.78 28.71
N GLN A 273 3.26 -5.96 29.86
CA GLN A 273 3.91 -5.86 31.18
C GLN A 273 4.99 -6.95 31.36
N GLU A 274 4.75 -8.19 30.94
CA GLU A 274 5.75 -9.25 31.00
C GLU A 274 6.97 -8.95 30.11
N ARG A 275 6.76 -8.37 28.91
CA ARG A 275 7.85 -7.93 28.04
C ARG A 275 8.66 -6.80 28.64
N SER A 276 8.04 -5.84 29.33
CA SER A 276 8.76 -4.76 30.00
C SER A 276 9.56 -5.28 31.20
N ILE A 277 9.01 -6.23 31.97
CA ILE A 277 9.71 -6.90 33.08
C ILE A 277 10.92 -7.68 32.57
N ASN A 278 10.78 -8.46 31.50
CA ASN A 278 11.91 -9.20 30.93
C ASN A 278 12.98 -8.26 30.38
N ARG A 279 12.59 -7.18 29.68
CA ARG A 279 13.54 -6.16 29.22
C ARG A 279 14.30 -5.52 30.39
N ASN A 280 13.63 -5.23 31.50
CA ASN A 280 14.26 -4.68 32.69
C ASN A 280 15.21 -5.69 33.38
N LYS A 281 14.86 -6.98 33.40
CA LYS A 281 15.76 -8.04 33.89
C LYS A 281 17.01 -8.17 33.02
N ASP A 282 16.86 -8.12 31.70
CA ASP A 282 17.98 -8.18 30.77
C ASP A 282 18.90 -6.96 30.91
N ILE A 283 18.33 -5.77 31.08
CA ILE A 283 19.10 -4.54 31.37
C ILE A 283 19.91 -4.68 32.67
N MET A 284 19.32 -5.21 33.74
CA MET A 284 20.02 -5.46 35.01
C MET A 284 21.13 -6.51 34.85
N LYS A 285 20.88 -7.55 34.04
CA LYS A 285 21.86 -8.61 33.76
C LYS A 285 23.06 -8.07 32.99
N ILE A 286 22.82 -7.22 31.99
CA ILE A 286 23.85 -6.51 31.22
C ILE A 286 24.64 -5.57 32.14
N GLY A 287 23.97 -4.82 33.03
CA GLY A 287 24.64 -3.96 34.02
C GLY A 287 25.56 -4.74 34.97
N CYS A 288 25.12 -5.91 35.44
CA CYS A 288 25.93 -6.78 36.29
C CYS A 288 27.16 -7.32 35.56
N SER A 289 26.99 -7.80 34.32
CA SER A 289 28.10 -8.29 33.49
C SER A 289 29.09 -7.18 33.10
N LEU A 290 28.63 -5.95 32.90
CA LEU A 290 29.51 -4.80 32.62
C LEU A 290 30.35 -4.41 33.85
N SER A 291 29.83 -4.61 35.07
CA SER A 291 30.57 -4.34 36.31
C SER A 291 31.72 -5.32 36.57
N GLU A 292 31.65 -6.54 36.02
CA GLU A 292 32.72 -7.55 36.09
C GLU A 292 33.87 -7.26 35.12
N VAL A 293 33.59 -6.56 34.01
CA VAL A 293 34.57 -6.30 32.94
C VAL A 293 35.32 -4.97 33.15
N CYS A 294 34.74 -4.01 33.90
CA CYS A 294 35.38 -2.70 34.13
C CYS A 294 35.02 -2.12 35.51
N PRO A 295 35.91 -2.20 36.53
CA PRO A 295 35.62 -1.76 37.90
C PRO A 295 35.38 -0.25 38.07
N LEU A 296 35.68 0.55 37.03
CA LEU A 296 35.51 2.01 37.03
C LEU A 296 34.21 2.49 36.35
N ALA A 297 33.33 1.58 35.90
CA ALA A 297 32.08 1.93 35.21
C ALA A 297 30.91 2.30 36.15
N ASN A 298 31.16 2.57 37.43
CA ASN A 298 30.14 3.01 38.38
C ASN A 298 29.95 4.53 38.35
N SER A 299 29.37 5.06 37.28
CA SER A 299 28.86 6.45 37.28
C SER A 299 27.43 6.62 36.73
N VAL A 300 26.82 5.58 36.17
CA VAL A 300 25.43 5.66 35.64
C VAL A 300 24.40 4.98 36.54
N PHE A 301 24.82 4.04 37.39
CA PHE A 301 23.97 3.46 38.42
C PHE A 301 24.70 3.59 39.76
N GLY A 302 24.35 4.61 40.55
CA GLY A 302 24.96 4.85 41.86
C GLY A 302 24.95 3.57 42.71
N ASN A 303 26.04 3.34 43.46
CA ASN A 303 26.31 2.16 44.29
C ASN A 303 25.06 1.65 45.02
N LEU A 304 24.37 0.68 44.42
CA LEU A 304 23.25 -0.01 45.04
C LEU A 304 23.76 -1.36 45.52
N ASP A 305 23.93 -1.43 46.84
CA ASP A 305 24.33 -2.61 47.59
C ASP A 305 23.37 -3.78 47.27
N PRO A 306 23.85 -4.92 46.73
CA PRO A 306 22.99 -6.01 46.31
C PRO A 306 22.22 -6.67 47.46
N LYS A 307 22.63 -6.44 48.72
CA LYS A 307 21.91 -6.88 49.92
C LYS A 307 20.68 -6.02 50.28
N LYS A 308 20.51 -4.84 49.68
CA LYS A 308 19.33 -3.98 49.89
C LYS A 308 18.23 -4.14 48.83
N VAL A 309 18.52 -4.80 47.70
CA VAL A 309 17.60 -4.93 46.56
C VAL A 309 16.48 -5.96 46.82
N SER A 310 16.70 -6.94 47.70
CA SER A 310 15.66 -7.91 48.10
C SER A 310 14.48 -7.28 48.83
N HIS A 311 14.63 -6.07 49.37
CA HIS A 311 13.58 -5.38 50.13
C HIS A 311 12.75 -4.37 49.29
N ILE A 312 13.14 -4.10 48.03
CA ILE A 312 12.47 -3.12 47.15
C ILE A 312 11.42 -3.79 46.23
N LEU A 313 11.45 -5.12 46.08
CA LEU A 313 10.44 -5.87 45.32
C LEU A 313 9.10 -6.01 46.05
N GLY A 314 8.99 -5.55 47.31
CA GLY A 314 7.76 -5.66 48.11
C GLY A 314 6.91 -4.38 48.22
N TYR A 315 7.39 -3.20 47.82
CA TYR A 315 6.77 -1.93 48.26
C TYR A 315 6.70 -0.77 47.25
N ASN A 316 6.83 -1.02 45.94
CA ASN A 316 6.55 0.02 44.93
C ASN A 316 5.47 -0.41 43.92
N TYR A 317 4.39 -1.00 44.45
CA TYR A 317 3.07 -0.72 43.90
C TYR A 317 2.62 0.61 44.50
N SER A 318 2.28 1.56 43.62
CA SER A 318 1.90 2.95 43.89
C SER A 318 3.06 3.93 43.85
N ILE A 319 2.85 5.01 43.09
CA ILE A 319 3.56 6.30 43.05
C ILE A 319 4.42 6.57 41.78
N PHE A 320 3.75 7.30 40.87
CA PHE A 320 4.22 8.41 40.02
C PHE A 320 4.58 8.18 38.55
N SER A 321 3.56 8.48 37.73
CA SER A 321 3.64 9.36 36.56
C SER A 321 4.57 10.57 36.74
N ILE A 322 5.58 10.73 35.88
CA ILE A 322 6.30 12.00 35.66
C ILE A 322 6.49 12.23 34.16
N SER A 323 6.19 13.47 33.76
CA SER A 323 6.01 13.99 32.42
C SER A 323 7.30 14.24 31.64
N PHE A 324 7.12 14.24 30.32
CA PHE A 324 8.05 14.66 29.28
C PHE A 324 8.30 16.18 29.33
N THR A 325 9.25 16.66 30.13
CA THR A 325 9.81 18.02 30.01
C THR A 325 11.19 18.08 30.69
N ASP A 326 12.13 18.76 30.05
CA ASP A 326 13.47 19.14 30.52
C ASP A 326 14.63 18.14 30.32
N LEU A 327 15.08 18.06 29.07
CA LEU A 327 16.49 17.81 28.74
C LEU A 327 17.00 18.99 27.89
N ARG A 328 17.35 20.09 28.55
CA ARG A 328 18.24 21.13 28.00
C ARG A 328 19.67 20.85 28.44
N PHE A 329 20.52 20.63 27.44
CA PHE A 329 21.91 21.06 27.31
C PHE A 329 22.78 21.13 28.58
N TYR A 330 23.78 20.25 28.65
CA TYR A 330 25.13 20.66 29.07
C TYR A 330 26.16 20.18 28.05
N ARG A 331 26.74 21.15 27.34
CA ARG A 331 27.96 21.05 26.53
C ARG A 331 29.16 20.91 27.46
N PHE A 332 30.09 20.02 27.14
CA PHE A 332 31.53 20.27 27.38
C PHE A 332 32.35 19.64 26.25
N TRP A 333 33.24 20.47 25.72
CA TRP A 333 34.09 20.35 24.51
C TRP A 333 33.36 20.48 23.18
#